data_AF-A0A183A201-F1
#
_entry.id   AF-A0A183A201-F1
#
_cell.length_a   1.000
_cell.length_b   1.000
_cell.length_c   1.000
_cell.angle_alpha   90.00
_cell.angle_beta   90.00
_cell.angle_gamma   90.00
#
_symmetry.space_group_name_H-M   'P 1'
#
loop_
_entity.id
_entity.type
_entity.pdbx_description
1 polymer ?
#
loop_
_entity_poly.entity_id
_entity_poly.type
_entity_poly.pdbx_seq_one_letter_code
_entity_poly.pdbx_strand_id
1 'polypeptide(L)'
;MLSGVRLAVLSFYRGPSAGIDENELLIDFLRHTTNRASGVLVLGDFNAPEIEWEMEYAPVGSFGDELLEMMHGLALTQHVTDPSRWRLGNSLSTLDLVFTKSRNDIKITAIGAPLNRSDHASIRCQCGCALPFSQVKLRRRYGRMNTECLQAAAQTMV
;
A
#
# COMPACT_ATOMS: atom_id res chain seq x y z
N MET A 1 -18.47 -8.09 -17.33
CA MET A 1 -17.01 -7.86 -17.30
C MET A 1 -16.62 -7.69 -15.84
N LEU A 2 -15.88 -8.63 -15.25
CA LEU A 2 -15.29 -8.39 -13.94
C LEU A 2 -14.06 -7.51 -14.19
N SER A 3 -14.19 -6.19 -13.96
CA SER A 3 -13.04 -5.30 -13.94
C SER A 3 -12.10 -5.81 -12.84
N GLY A 4 -10.88 -6.19 -13.21
CA GLY A 4 -9.88 -6.60 -12.23
C GLY A 4 -9.66 -5.45 -11.25
N VAL A 5 -9.83 -5.72 -9.95
CA VAL A 5 -9.54 -4.75 -8.90
C VAL A 5 -8.06 -4.37 -9.04
N ARG A 6 -7.79 -3.08 -9.31
CA ARG A 6 -6.43 -2.53 -9.33
C ARG A 6 -6.14 -1.97 -7.94
N LEU A 7 -5.20 -2.60 -7.24
CA LEU A 7 -4.61 -2.07 -6.02
C LEU A 7 -3.39 -1.21 -6.39
N ALA A 8 -3.42 0.07 -6.04
CA ALA A 8 -2.23 0.92 -6.08
C ALA A 8 -1.46 0.76 -4.76
N VAL A 9 -0.18 0.38 -4.84
CA VAL A 9 0.70 0.34 -3.67
C VAL A 9 1.68 1.50 -3.77
N LEU A 10 1.64 2.40 -2.80
CA LEU A 10 2.43 3.62 -2.77
C LEU A 10 3.31 3.61 -1.52
N SER A 11 4.60 3.83 -1.72
CA SER A 11 5.57 3.97 -0.62
C SER A 11 6.14 5.39 -0.62
N PHE A 12 6.06 6.06 0.52
CA PHE A 12 6.53 7.44 0.67
C PHE A 12 7.64 7.55 1.71
N TYR A 13 8.48 8.54 1.50
CA TYR A 13 9.40 9.05 2.50
C TYR A 13 9.35 10.57 2.42
N ARG A 14 8.85 11.21 3.47
CA ARG A 14 8.92 12.65 3.64
C ARG A 14 10.05 12.95 4.60
N GLY A 15 11.03 13.75 4.16
CA GLY A 15 12.13 14.15 5.02
C GLY A 15 11.66 15.02 6.20
N PRO A 16 12.35 14.98 7.36
CA PRO A 16 11.97 15.76 8.53
C PRO A 16 12.11 17.28 8.35
N SER A 17 12.80 17.72 7.29
CA SER A 17 12.97 19.13 6.93
C SER A 17 12.25 19.49 5.63
N ALA A 18 11.29 18.67 5.20
CA ALA A 18 10.53 18.90 3.98
C ALA A 18 9.79 20.24 4.04
N GLY A 19 9.97 21.05 2.99
CA GLY A 19 9.37 22.37 2.85
C GLY A 19 7.92 22.31 2.35
N ILE A 20 7.31 23.49 2.24
CA ILE A 20 5.91 23.65 1.79
C ILE A 20 5.72 23.05 0.39
N ASP A 21 6.57 23.40 -0.58
CA ASP A 21 6.47 22.89 -1.95
C ASP A 21 6.53 21.35 -2.03
N GLU A 22 7.37 20.72 -1.21
CA GLU A 22 7.49 19.25 -1.15
C GLU A 22 6.26 18.61 -0.53
N ASN A 23 5.68 19.25 0.49
CA ASN A 23 4.43 18.81 1.12
C ASN A 23 3.26 18.90 0.15
N GLU A 24 3.11 20.02 -0.55
CA GLU A 24 2.06 20.24 -1.55
C GLU A 24 2.14 19.19 -2.66
N LEU A 25 3.34 18.95 -3.20
CA LEU A 25 3.56 17.90 -4.22
C LEU A 25 3.17 16.51 -3.73
N LEU A 26 3.50 16.18 -2.47
CA LEU A 26 3.17 14.89 -1.87
C LEU A 26 1.65 14.74 -1.70
N ILE A 27 0.97 15.75 -1.16
CA ILE A 27 -0.48 15.75 -0.93
C ILE A 27 -1.23 15.68 -2.26
N ASP A 28 -0.84 16.47 -3.26
CA ASP A 28 -1.45 16.46 -4.58
C ASP A 28 -1.30 15.11 -5.27
N PHE A 29 -0.11 14.50 -5.19
CA PHE A 29 0.13 13.17 -5.73
C PHE A 29 -0.73 12.10 -5.04
N LEU A 30 -0.86 12.16 -3.71
CA LEU A 30 -1.74 11.27 -2.94
C LEU A 30 -3.20 11.43 -3.35
N ARG A 31 -3.71 12.65 -3.43
CA ARG A 31 -5.08 12.95 -3.85
C ARG A 31 -5.34 12.45 -5.27
N HIS A 32 -4.44 12.76 -6.20
CA HIS A 32 -4.58 12.37 -7.60
C HIS A 32 -4.63 10.85 -7.77
N THR A 33 -3.71 10.14 -7.12
CA THR A 33 -3.57 8.68 -7.28
C THR A 33 -4.72 7.94 -6.58
N THR A 34 -5.05 8.34 -5.35
CA THR A 34 -6.09 7.69 -4.53
C THR A 34 -7.49 7.81 -5.16
N ASN A 35 -7.79 8.95 -5.79
CA ASN A 35 -9.07 9.16 -6.48
C ASN A 35 -9.26 8.27 -7.72
N ARG A 36 -8.16 7.86 -8.37
CA ARG A 36 -8.19 7.07 -9.61
C ARG A 36 -8.10 5.58 -9.36
N ALA A 37 -7.62 5.17 -8.18
CA ALA A 37 -7.45 3.77 -7.82
C ALA A 37 -8.72 3.19 -7.19
N SER A 38 -9.10 1.97 -7.62
CA SER A 38 -10.19 1.22 -6.98
C SER A 38 -9.84 0.77 -5.56
N GLY A 39 -8.57 0.50 -5.29
CA GLY A 39 -8.03 0.26 -3.96
C GLY A 39 -6.64 0.88 -3.85
N VAL A 40 -6.27 1.32 -2.66
CA VAL A 40 -4.94 1.88 -2.38
C VAL A 40 -4.39 1.30 -1.08
N LEU A 41 -3.08 1.04 -1.09
CA LEU A 41 -2.25 0.81 0.08
C LEU A 41 -1.14 1.87 0.05
N VAL A 42 -1.26 2.87 0.91
CA VAL A 42 -0.22 3.88 1.13
C VAL A 42 0.56 3.48 2.36
N LEU A 43 1.89 3.54 2.31
CA LEU A 43 2.74 3.27 3.47
C LEU A 43 4.03 4.09 3.44
N GLY A 44 4.65 4.31 4.58
CA GLY A 44 5.98 4.89 4.66
C GLY A 44 6.14 5.87 5.80
N ASP A 45 7.29 6.54 5.85
CA ASP A 45 7.64 7.53 6.88
C ASP A 45 7.23 8.93 6.42
N PHE A 46 6.28 9.52 7.13
CA PHE A 46 5.73 10.84 6.83
C PHE A 46 6.40 11.95 7.65
N ASN A 47 7.21 11.60 8.67
CA ASN A 47 7.84 12.56 9.59
C ASN A 47 6.88 13.70 10.03
N ALA A 48 5.68 13.32 10.48
CA ALA A 48 4.65 14.25 10.99
C ALA A 48 4.46 14.07 12.51
N PRO A 49 5.49 14.33 13.35
CA PRO A 49 5.41 14.13 14.80
C PRO A 49 4.37 15.00 15.50
N GLU A 50 3.88 16.05 14.84
CA GLU A 50 2.88 16.99 15.36
C GLU A 50 1.45 16.42 15.38
N ILE A 51 1.20 15.29 14.72
CA ILE A 51 -0.11 14.65 14.72
C ILE A 51 -0.34 13.91 16.05
N GLU A 52 -1.44 14.26 16.70
CA GLU A 52 -2.05 13.49 17.79
C GLU A 52 -3.08 12.52 17.18
N TRP A 53 -2.74 11.23 17.14
CA TRP A 53 -3.53 10.22 16.44
C TRP A 53 -4.78 9.75 17.19
N GLU A 54 -4.85 9.89 18.52
CA GLU A 54 -6.02 9.51 19.30
C GLU A 54 -7.16 10.51 19.11
N MET A 55 -6.82 11.79 18.99
CA MET A 55 -7.75 12.90 18.78
C MET A 55 -7.89 13.29 17.30
N GLU A 56 -7.10 12.69 16.41
CA GLU A 56 -6.96 13.08 15.00
C GLU A 56 -6.76 14.59 14.85
N TYR A 57 -5.80 15.13 15.59
CA TYR A 57 -5.52 16.56 15.69
C TYR A 57 -4.09 16.88 15.26
N ALA A 58 -3.92 18.00 14.58
CA ALA A 58 -2.62 18.62 14.33
C ALA A 58 -2.73 20.15 14.38
N PRO A 59 -1.62 20.88 14.61
CA PRO A 59 -1.63 22.34 14.56
C PRO A 59 -2.08 22.85 13.19
N VAL A 60 -2.97 23.84 13.16
CA VAL A 60 -3.51 24.41 11.91
C VAL A 60 -2.39 24.92 11.00
N GLY A 61 -2.43 24.54 9.73
CA GLY A 61 -1.42 24.90 8.73
C GLY A 61 -0.09 24.13 8.85
N SER A 62 -0.05 23.08 9.67
CA SER A 62 1.05 22.11 9.66
C SER A 62 0.85 21.08 8.55
N PHE A 63 1.90 20.33 8.23
CA PHE A 63 1.79 19.20 7.32
C PHE A 63 0.82 18.14 7.87
N GLY A 64 0.85 17.89 9.19
CA GLY A 64 -0.10 16.98 9.83
C GLY A 64 -1.56 17.37 9.64
N ASP A 65 -1.88 18.67 9.68
CA ASP A 65 -3.23 19.20 9.46
C ASP A 65 -3.71 18.92 8.03
N GLU A 66 -2.88 19.26 7.03
CA GLU A 66 -3.16 18.97 5.62
C GLU A 66 -3.30 17.46 5.33
N LEU A 67 -2.47 16.64 6.00
CA LEU A 67 -2.52 15.19 5.87
C LEU A 67 -3.83 14.61 6.42
N LEU A 68 -4.26 15.07 7.59
CA LEU A 68 -5.55 14.67 8.21
C LEU A 68 -6.73 15.10 7.34
N GLU A 69 -6.75 16.35 6.86
CA GLU A 69 -7.80 16.83 5.95
C GLU A 69 -7.86 16.00 4.66
N MET A 70 -6.69 15.64 4.10
CA MET A 70 -6.60 14.78 2.92
C MET A 70 -7.14 13.39 3.21
N MET A 71 -6.74 12.78 4.32
CA MET A 71 -7.21 11.45 4.70
C MET A 71 -8.73 11.42 4.88
N HIS A 72 -9.29 12.36 5.64
CA HIS A 72 -10.73 12.45 5.88
C HIS A 72 -11.49 12.70 4.57
N GLY A 73 -11.01 13.64 3.74
CA GLY A 73 -11.62 13.95 2.45
C GLY A 73 -11.61 12.79 1.45
N LEU A 74 -10.65 11.86 1.58
CA LEU A 74 -10.54 10.66 0.74
C LEU A 74 -11.08 9.39 1.42
N ALA A 75 -11.66 9.51 2.62
CA ALA A 75 -12.12 8.40 3.45
C ALA A 75 -11.04 7.32 3.66
N LEU A 76 -9.81 7.74 3.91
CA LEU A 76 -8.70 6.84 4.22
C LEU A 76 -8.68 6.49 5.70
N THR A 77 -8.41 5.22 5.99
CA THR A 77 -8.18 4.70 7.35
C THR A 77 -6.69 4.54 7.59
N GLN A 78 -6.18 5.14 8.67
CA GLN A 78 -4.84 4.87 9.21
C GLN A 78 -4.85 3.62 10.09
N HIS A 79 -3.80 2.80 10.00
CA HIS A 79 -3.75 1.51 10.68
C HIS A 79 -2.67 1.36 11.76
N VAL A 80 -1.72 2.28 11.86
CA VAL A 80 -0.57 2.18 12.77
C VAL A 80 -0.88 2.92 14.07
N THR A 81 -1.30 2.19 15.11
CA THR A 81 -1.71 2.83 16.38
C THR A 81 -0.56 2.96 17.38
N ASP A 82 0.45 2.10 17.32
CA ASP A 82 1.58 2.14 18.25
C ASP A 82 2.72 3.01 17.70
N PRO A 83 3.55 3.62 18.58
CA PRO A 83 4.72 4.35 18.17
C PRO A 83 5.63 3.55 17.24
N SER A 84 6.02 4.16 16.13
CA SER A 84 6.89 3.56 15.12
C SER A 84 8.33 4.07 15.19
N ARG A 85 8.64 5.00 16.09
CA ARG A 85 10.01 5.48 16.33
C ARG A 85 10.37 5.57 17.81
N TRP A 86 11.55 5.02 18.15
CA TRP A 86 12.16 5.06 19.48
C TRP A 86 13.58 5.63 19.39
N ARG A 87 13.73 6.90 19.76
CA ARG A 87 15.05 7.55 19.86
C ARG A 87 15.30 8.01 21.28
N LEU A 88 16.47 7.67 21.83
CA LEU A 88 16.84 8.08 23.18
C LEU A 88 16.80 9.61 23.30
N GLY A 89 16.06 10.12 24.28
CA GLY A 89 15.89 11.56 24.53
C GLY A 89 14.77 12.23 23.73
N ASN A 90 14.04 11.49 22.89
CA ASN A 90 12.86 11.99 22.19
C ASN A 90 11.58 11.33 22.74
N SER A 91 10.45 12.02 22.60
CA SER A 91 9.13 11.41 22.80
C SER A 91 8.87 10.31 21.76
N LEU A 92 8.09 9.31 22.16
CA LEU A 92 7.56 8.31 21.25
C LEU A 92 6.72 8.99 20.17
N SER A 93 6.89 8.58 18.92
CA SER A 93 6.16 9.16 17.79
C SER A 93 5.75 8.08 16.79
N THR A 94 4.60 8.30 16.18
CA THR A 94 4.06 7.47 15.09
C THR A 94 4.29 8.20 13.78
N LEU A 95 5.41 7.90 13.12
CA LEU A 95 5.87 8.58 11.90
C LEU A 95 5.69 7.71 10.65
N ASP A 96 5.90 6.40 10.81
CA ASP A 96 5.56 5.41 9.80
C ASP A 96 4.06 5.14 9.80
N LEU A 97 3.40 5.45 8.70
CA LEU A 97 1.95 5.38 8.55
C LEU A 97 1.56 4.35 7.49
N VAL A 98 0.35 3.83 7.62
CA VAL A 98 -0.26 2.92 6.64
C VAL A 98 -1.71 3.34 6.43
N PHE A 99 -2.09 3.64 5.20
CA PHE A 99 -3.46 4.03 4.83
C PHE A 99 -4.10 3.09 3.81
N THR A 100 -5.39 2.82 3.97
CA THR A 100 -6.24 2.14 2.97
C THR A 100 -7.63 2.77 2.92
N LYS A 101 -8.46 2.41 1.93
CA LYS A 101 -9.85 2.92 1.82
C LYS A 101 -10.81 2.29 2.82
N SER A 102 -10.49 1.10 3.30
CA SER A 102 -11.31 0.38 4.28
C SER A 102 -10.45 -0.23 5.38
N ARG A 103 -10.94 -0.13 6.62
CA ARG A 103 -10.33 -0.74 7.81
C ARG A 103 -10.06 -2.24 7.65
N ASN A 104 -10.82 -2.93 6.82
CA ASN A 104 -10.73 -4.37 6.62
C ASN A 104 -9.78 -4.78 5.48
N ASP A 105 -9.21 -3.83 4.73
CA ASP A 105 -8.36 -4.12 3.58
C ASP A 105 -6.98 -4.67 3.98
N ILE A 106 -6.55 -4.31 5.20
CA ILE A 106 -5.25 -4.67 5.73
C ILE A 106 -5.35 -4.99 7.21
N LYS A 107 -4.44 -5.85 7.66
CA LYS A 107 -4.22 -6.14 9.08
C LYS A 107 -2.77 -5.80 9.42
N ILE A 108 -2.55 -4.92 10.40
CA ILE A 108 -1.23 -4.80 11.03
C ILE A 108 -1.04 -6.05 11.90
N THR A 109 0.03 -6.78 11.63
CA THR A 109 0.32 -8.07 12.28
C THR A 109 1.40 -7.96 13.34
N ALA A 110 2.29 -6.98 13.22
CA ALA A 110 3.29 -6.66 14.22
C ALA A 110 3.87 -5.27 13.98
N ILE A 111 4.18 -4.57 15.08
CA ILE A 111 5.12 -3.45 15.12
C ILE A 111 6.32 -3.99 15.90
N GLY A 112 7.39 -4.29 15.17
CA GLY A 112 8.54 -5.03 15.65
C GLY A 112 9.71 -4.13 16.04
N ALA A 113 10.71 -4.74 16.67
CA ALA A 113 11.95 -4.08 17.00
C ALA A 113 12.60 -3.44 15.76
N PRO A 114 13.34 -2.33 15.94
CA PRO A 114 14.05 -1.70 14.84
C PRO A 114 15.00 -2.66 14.12
N LEU A 115 15.14 -2.47 12.82
CA LEU A 115 16.12 -3.21 12.03
C LEU A 115 17.52 -2.62 12.27
N ASN A 116 18.41 -3.44 12.83
CA ASN A 116 19.80 -3.08 13.10
C ASN A 116 19.93 -1.84 14.01
N ARG A 117 20.50 -0.73 13.50
CA ARG A 117 20.73 0.52 14.24
C ARG A 117 19.68 1.61 13.94
N SER A 118 18.57 1.22 13.30
CA SER A 118 17.44 2.12 13.08
C SER A 118 16.83 2.53 14.42
N ASP A 119 16.33 3.76 14.50
CA ASP A 119 15.42 4.21 15.55
C ASP A 119 13.95 3.97 15.16
N HIS A 120 13.66 3.55 13.92
CA HIS A 120 12.32 3.19 13.43
C HIS A 120 12.03 1.69 13.60
N ALA A 121 10.81 1.41 14.05
CA ALA A 121 10.20 0.09 14.17
C ALA A 121 10.01 -0.58 12.81
N SER A 122 10.06 -1.90 12.77
CA SER A 122 9.62 -2.64 11.58
C SER A 122 8.11 -2.85 11.61
N ILE A 123 7.37 -2.33 10.64
CA ILE A 123 5.92 -2.57 10.54
C ILE A 123 5.64 -3.76 9.61
N ARG A 124 4.92 -4.76 10.11
CA ARG A 124 4.46 -5.90 9.31
C ARG A 124 2.96 -5.87 9.13
N CYS A 125 2.51 -5.86 7.89
CA CYS A 125 1.10 -5.86 7.54
C CYS A 125 0.75 -6.97 6.53
N GLN A 126 -0.51 -7.39 6.52
CA GLN A 126 -1.05 -8.36 5.59
C GLN A 126 -2.24 -7.74 4.85
N CYS A 127 -2.14 -7.63 3.53
CA CYS A 127 -3.20 -7.10 2.68
C CYS A 127 -3.81 -8.23 1.84
N GLY A 128 -5.14 -8.34 1.87
CA GLY A 128 -5.88 -9.30 1.06
C GLY A 128 -6.05 -8.80 -0.37
N CYS A 129 -5.39 -9.42 -1.34
CA CYS A 129 -5.55 -9.07 -2.75
C CYS A 129 -6.35 -10.16 -3.47
N ALA A 130 -7.54 -9.83 -3.97
CA ALA A 130 -8.26 -10.68 -4.91
C ALA A 130 -7.57 -10.61 -6.28
N LEU A 131 -6.54 -11.43 -6.49
CA LEU A 131 -5.98 -11.61 -7.81
C LEU A 131 -7.02 -12.34 -8.67
N PRO A 132 -7.33 -11.87 -9.88
CA PRO A 132 -8.15 -12.65 -10.79
C PRO A 132 -7.42 -13.97 -10.98
N PHE A 133 -8.03 -15.08 -10.57
CA PHE A 133 -7.53 -16.41 -10.92
C PHE A 133 -7.32 -16.39 -12.44
N SER A 134 -6.07 -16.47 -12.89
CA SER A 134 -5.84 -16.77 -14.29
C SER A 134 -6.45 -18.15 -14.50
N GLN A 135 -7.57 -18.24 -15.22
CA GLN A 135 -7.93 -19.53 -15.79
C GLN A 135 -6.68 -19.99 -16.53
N VAL A 136 -6.08 -21.08 -16.07
CA VAL A 136 -5.02 -21.75 -16.82
C VAL A 136 -5.65 -22.06 -18.16
N LYS A 137 -5.36 -21.25 -19.18
CA LYS A 137 -5.78 -21.55 -20.54
C LYS A 137 -4.94 -22.75 -20.94
N LEU A 138 -5.54 -23.94 -20.83
CA LEU A 138 -5.03 -25.15 -21.46
C LEU A 138 -4.83 -24.84 -22.95
N ARG A 139 -3.59 -24.55 -23.33
CA ARG A 139 -3.20 -24.38 -24.73
C ARG A 139 -2.58 -25.68 -25.20
N ARG A 140 -3.11 -26.23 -26.29
CA ARG A 140 -2.48 -27.36 -26.97
C ARG A 140 -1.09 -26.90 -27.44
N ARG A 141 -0.05 -27.62 -27.03
CA ARG A 141 1.34 -27.35 -27.43
C ARG A 141 1.63 -28.10 -28.74
N TYR A 142 1.21 -27.53 -29.86
CA TYR A 142 1.35 -28.14 -31.18
C TYR A 142 2.81 -28.47 -31.56
N GLY A 143 3.79 -27.71 -31.06
CA GLY A 143 5.21 -27.99 -31.29
C GLY A 143 5.78 -29.25 -30.59
N ARG A 144 4.98 -29.93 -29.76
CA ARG A 144 5.32 -31.25 -29.19
C ARG A 144 4.29 -32.33 -29.59
N MET A 145 3.47 -32.05 -30.59
CA MET A 145 2.49 -33.01 -31.07
C MET A 145 3.21 -34.14 -31.80
N ASN A 146 2.93 -35.39 -31.44
CA ASN A 146 3.41 -36.54 -32.20
C ASN A 146 2.64 -36.59 -33.53
N THR A 147 3.29 -36.11 -34.59
CA THR A 147 2.69 -35.99 -35.93
C THR A 147 2.42 -37.34 -36.56
N GLU A 148 3.25 -38.35 -36.28
CA GLU A 148 3.09 -39.71 -36.81
C GLU A 148 1.81 -40.37 -36.28
N CYS A 149 1.59 -40.30 -34.96
CA CYS A 149 0.35 -40.81 -34.36
C CYS A 149 -0.89 -40.09 -34.90
N LEU A 150 -0.80 -38.80 -35.20
CA LEU A 150 -1.94 -38.05 -35.74
C LEU A 150 -2.26 -38.43 -37.17
N GLN A 151 -1.24 -38.64 -38.00
CA GLN A 151 -1.40 -39.09 -39.38
C GLN A 151 -1.96 -40.52 -39.43
N ALA A 152 -1.46 -41.42 -38.57
CA ALA A 152 -1.97 -42.79 -38.47
C ALA A 152 -3.46 -42.82 -38.04
N ALA A 153 -3.84 -41.96 -37.08
CA ALA A 153 -5.24 -41.84 -36.64
C ALA A 153 -6.16 -41.26 -37.75
N ALA A 154 -5.66 -40.32 -38.56
CA ALA A 154 -6.42 -39.77 -39.67
C ALA A 154 -6.67 -40.80 -40.80
N GLN A 155 -5.75 -41.74 -40.99
CA GLN A 155 -5.85 -42.81 -42.00
C GLN A 155 -6.77 -43.97 -41.57
N THR A 156 -7.07 -44.09 -40.27
CA THR A 156 -7.96 -45.11 -39.70
C THR A 156 -9.41 -44.64 -39.54
N MET A 157 -9.71 -43.38 -39.89
CA MET A 157 -11.06 -42.80 -39.87
C MET A 157 -11.78 -42.81 -41.22
N VAL A 158 -11.33 -43.65 -42.17
CA VAL A 158 -12.01 -43.91 -43.45
C VAL A 158 -12.75 -45.25 -43.40
#